data_AF-A0A932U6R2-F1
#
_entry.id   AF-A0A932U6R2-F1
#
_cell.length_a   1.000
_cell.length_b   1.000
_cell.length_c   1.000
_cell.angle_alpha   90.00
_cell.angle_beta   90.00
_cell.angle_gamma   90.00
#
_symmetry.space_group_name_H-M   'P 1'
#
loop_
_entity.id
_entity.type
_entity.pdbx_description
1 polymer ?
#
loop_
_entity_poly.entity_id
_entity_poly.type
_entity_poly.pdbx_seq_one_letter_code
_entity_poly.pdbx_strand_id
1 'polypeptide(L)'
;MADGDGRGTHPRDRFGSVAAARSITVQVPGTCGELIQGSRQGIPFLVSCPIDAYSTVTVTLLADTQSSADGASSPVPSAITSRRAAQPPLGPQHPRPDSQHAAPGSCVVLGPVDCQKATLALEKVLRSLGAVGLRIELRVSSPLPRSKGFGSSTADIAGAIAAGGALVGQPLEPIEIARLAVSIEPTDSSMLPGLAAFDHLQGSFHEKLGQPPPIFLAVLDFPGVVDTLEFNAVDHVAARAAGEPELAEALALLRRGVRDGRVDLIGRATTLSAVANQRVLFKPELDAVRELGRELGALGVNVGHSGTIVGLLFDHPDAATRAIARARAQFPSLESARAQALVGGGVRLHRGRSSLV
;
A
#
# COMPACT_ATOMS: atom_id res chain seq x y z
N MET A 1 -46.27 14.83 65.02
CA MET A 1 -47.09 13.64 64.71
C MET A 1 -46.96 13.41 63.21
N ALA A 2 -46.25 12.44 62.63
CA ALA A 2 -45.36 11.35 63.05
C ALA A 2 -44.32 11.21 61.91
N ASP A 3 -43.01 11.21 62.15
CA ASP A 3 -42.11 10.05 62.31
C ASP A 3 -42.41 8.78 61.48
N GLY A 4 -41.39 8.30 60.75
CA GLY A 4 -41.40 6.99 60.09
C GLY A 4 -40.21 6.72 59.15
N ASP A 5 -39.08 6.34 59.73
CA ASP A 5 -37.84 5.81 59.12
C ASP A 5 -38.05 4.47 58.36
N GLY A 6 -37.17 4.11 57.42
CA GLY A 6 -37.26 2.84 56.67
C GLY A 6 -36.14 2.58 55.64
N ARG A 7 -35.01 2.07 56.12
CA ARG A 7 -33.86 1.58 55.35
C ARG A 7 -34.20 0.39 54.43
N GLY A 8 -33.50 0.32 53.29
CA GLY A 8 -32.93 -0.94 52.78
C GLY A 8 -33.52 -1.48 51.46
N THR A 9 -32.68 -1.48 50.40
CA THR A 9 -32.23 -2.66 49.61
C THR A 9 -31.92 -2.26 48.15
N HIS A 10 -30.62 -2.10 47.83
CA HIS A 10 -30.09 -2.61 46.56
C HIS A 10 -30.12 -4.16 46.65
N PRO A 11 -30.19 -4.95 45.56
CA PRO A 11 -29.50 -4.70 44.28
C PRO A 11 -30.28 -5.13 43.02
N ARG A 12 -29.81 -4.69 41.85
CA ARG A 12 -29.70 -5.52 40.64
C ARG A 12 -29.02 -4.75 39.52
N ASP A 13 -27.84 -5.26 39.19
CA ASP A 13 -27.14 -5.19 37.93
C ASP A 13 -27.98 -4.68 36.75
N ARG A 14 -27.52 -3.58 36.14
CA ARG A 14 -27.70 -3.37 34.71
C ARG A 14 -26.32 -3.21 34.10
N PHE A 15 -25.81 -4.37 33.69
CA PHE A 15 -24.89 -4.62 32.60
C PHE A 15 -23.92 -3.49 32.26
N GLY A 16 -22.66 -3.71 32.62
CA GLY A 16 -21.53 -2.97 32.11
C GLY A 16 -21.62 -2.87 30.58
N SER A 17 -21.45 -1.65 30.09
CA SER A 17 -21.15 -1.38 28.69
C SER A 17 -19.91 -2.19 28.32
N VAL A 18 -20.09 -3.33 27.65
CA VAL A 18 -19.02 -3.94 26.88
C VAL A 18 -18.60 -2.87 25.88
N ALA A 19 -17.43 -2.25 26.09
CA ALA A 19 -16.88 -1.28 25.16
C ALA A 19 -16.83 -1.96 23.79
N ALA A 20 -17.67 -1.51 22.86
CA ALA A 20 -17.74 -2.07 21.52
C ALA A 20 -16.32 -2.08 20.94
N ALA A 21 -15.86 -3.25 20.46
CA ALA A 21 -14.55 -3.37 19.85
C ALA A 21 -14.40 -2.30 18.75
N ARG A 22 -13.42 -1.40 18.93
CA ARG A 22 -13.14 -0.35 17.94
C ARG A 22 -12.39 -1.01 16.79
N SER A 23 -13.04 -1.10 15.63
CA SER A 23 -12.45 -1.65 14.42
C SER A 23 -12.37 -0.59 13.34
N ILE A 24 -11.23 -0.53 12.67
CA ILE A 24 -10.96 0.34 11.54
C ILE A 24 -10.63 -0.53 10.34
N THR A 25 -11.37 -0.34 9.25
CA THR A 25 -11.08 -0.99 7.97
C THR A 25 -10.56 0.04 6.98
N VAL A 26 -9.51 -0.31 6.25
CA VAL A 26 -8.89 0.52 5.22
C VAL A 26 -8.76 -0.29 3.94
N GLN A 27 -9.00 0.35 2.81
CA GLN A 27 -8.71 -0.21 1.49
C GLN A 27 -7.64 0.62 0.78
N VAL A 28 -6.66 -0.05 0.18
CA VAL A 28 -5.61 0.57 -0.64
C VAL A 28 -5.52 -0.22 -1.95
N PRO A 29 -5.52 0.46 -3.11
CA PRO A 29 -5.40 -0.24 -4.38
C PRO A 29 -4.03 -0.91 -4.48
N GLY A 30 -3.98 -2.12 -5.02
CA GLY A 30 -2.73 -2.65 -5.54
C GLY A 30 -2.42 -2.07 -6.91
N THR A 31 -1.33 -2.53 -7.49
CA THR A 31 -0.78 -2.04 -8.75
C THR A 31 -0.63 -3.18 -9.76
N CYS A 32 -0.35 -2.88 -11.02
CA CYS A 32 0.11 -3.86 -11.99
C CYS A 32 1.35 -3.34 -12.73
N GLY A 33 2.40 -3.12 -11.95
CA GLY A 33 3.63 -2.47 -12.41
C GLY A 33 3.54 -0.95 -12.48
N GLU A 34 4.45 -0.36 -13.24
CA GLU A 34 4.67 1.08 -13.25
C GLU A 34 4.26 1.70 -14.58
N LEU A 35 3.56 2.83 -14.53
CA LEU A 35 3.33 3.69 -15.69
C LEU A 35 4.63 4.38 -16.10
N ILE A 36 5.44 4.79 -15.12
CA ILE A 36 6.76 5.41 -15.31
C ILE A 36 7.73 4.81 -14.29
N GLN A 37 8.95 4.51 -14.70
CA GLN A 37 10.02 4.09 -13.79
C GLN A 37 11.39 4.50 -14.31
N GLY A 38 12.22 5.07 -13.44
CA GLY A 38 13.61 5.40 -13.76
C GLY A 38 14.24 6.29 -12.70
N SER A 39 15.04 7.25 -13.13
CA SER A 39 15.63 8.28 -12.26
C SER A 39 15.33 9.68 -12.77
N ARG A 40 15.32 10.64 -11.85
CA ARG A 40 15.24 12.07 -12.15
C ARG A 40 16.33 12.77 -11.35
N GLN A 41 17.31 13.34 -12.04
CA GLN A 41 18.46 14.01 -11.40
C GLN A 41 19.16 13.06 -10.40
N GLY A 42 19.34 11.79 -10.78
CA GLY A 42 19.96 10.77 -9.93
C GLY A 42 19.07 10.21 -8.81
N ILE A 43 17.84 10.71 -8.61
CA ILE A 43 16.91 10.16 -7.62
C ILE A 43 16.01 9.12 -8.30
N PRO A 44 16.04 7.84 -7.88
CA PRO A 44 15.13 6.82 -8.39
C PRO A 44 13.67 7.16 -8.07
N PHE A 45 12.79 6.99 -9.05
CA PHE A 45 11.37 7.24 -8.85
C PHE A 45 10.51 6.37 -9.76
N LEU A 46 9.24 6.30 -9.40
CA LEU A 46 8.22 5.63 -10.19
C LEU A 46 6.91 6.41 -10.17
N VAL A 47 6.02 6.07 -11.11
CA VAL A 47 4.59 6.35 -11.06
C VAL A 47 3.89 5.01 -11.22
N SER A 48 3.22 4.54 -10.18
CA SER A 48 2.58 3.23 -10.22
C SER A 48 1.35 3.19 -11.12
N CYS A 49 0.97 1.98 -11.52
CA CYS A 49 -0.27 1.68 -12.23
C CYS A 49 -1.31 1.06 -11.26
N PRO A 50 -1.98 1.86 -10.40
CA PRO A 50 -2.98 1.34 -9.48
C PRO A 50 -4.19 0.78 -10.23
N ILE A 51 -4.68 -0.37 -9.77
CA ILE A 51 -5.78 -1.09 -10.39
C ILE A 51 -6.97 -1.22 -9.45
N ASP A 52 -8.14 -1.51 -10.01
CA ASP A 52 -9.39 -1.73 -9.28
C ASP A 52 -9.43 -3.08 -8.53
N ALA A 53 -8.38 -3.33 -7.75
CA ALA A 53 -8.22 -4.48 -6.88
C ALA A 53 -7.51 -4.01 -5.61
N TYR A 54 -8.18 -4.17 -4.46
CA TYR A 54 -7.74 -3.53 -3.20
C TYR A 54 -7.30 -4.57 -2.19
N SER A 55 -6.22 -4.26 -1.49
CA SER A 55 -6.01 -4.87 -0.18
C SER A 55 -6.93 -4.21 0.82
N THR A 56 -7.63 -5.04 1.60
CA THR A 56 -8.48 -4.63 2.71
C THR A 56 -7.77 -4.99 4.01
N VAL A 57 -7.42 -3.97 4.78
CA VAL A 57 -6.73 -4.09 6.06
C VAL A 57 -7.68 -3.68 7.17
N THR A 58 -7.91 -4.57 8.13
CA THR A 58 -8.73 -4.32 9.30
C THR A 58 -7.88 -4.40 10.56
N VAL A 59 -7.94 -3.35 11.36
CA VAL A 59 -7.26 -3.26 12.66
C VAL A 59 -8.32 -3.15 13.74
N THR A 60 -8.34 -4.11 14.66
CA THR A 60 -9.34 -4.21 15.72
C THR A 60 -8.67 -4.13 17.08
N LEU A 61 -9.13 -3.22 17.93
CA LEU A 61 -8.77 -3.20 19.33
C LEU A 61 -9.48 -4.35 20.05
N LEU A 62 -8.71 -5.27 20.62
CA LEU A 62 -9.24 -6.37 21.41
C LEU A 62 -9.53 -5.87 22.82
N ALA A 63 -10.70 -6.18 23.34
CA ALA A 63 -10.98 -5.98 24.76
C ALA A 63 -10.05 -6.88 25.59
N ASP A 64 -9.54 -6.38 26.70
CA ASP A 64 -8.89 -7.24 27.68
C ASP A 64 -9.94 -8.22 28.19
N THR A 65 -9.78 -9.49 27.86
CA THR A 65 -10.50 -10.57 28.52
C THR A 65 -9.89 -10.76 29.91
N GLN A 66 -10.13 -9.80 30.81
CA GLN A 66 -10.05 -10.05 32.23
C GLN A 66 -11.48 -10.18 32.77
N SER A 67 -11.98 -11.41 32.77
CA SER A 67 -13.04 -11.80 33.71
C SER A 67 -12.39 -12.11 35.05
N SER A 68 -12.66 -11.24 36.02
CA SER A 68 -13.04 -11.62 37.38
C SER A 68 -12.04 -12.45 38.22
N ALA A 69 -11.12 -11.76 38.90
CA ALA A 69 -10.76 -12.03 40.30
C ALA A 69 -9.79 -10.94 40.78
N ASP A 70 -10.37 -9.88 41.35
CA ASP A 70 -9.93 -9.23 42.59
C ASP A 70 -10.32 -7.75 42.57
N GLY A 71 -11.13 -7.39 43.57
CA GLY A 71 -11.63 -6.04 43.76
C GLY A 71 -10.49 -5.09 44.11
N ALA A 72 -10.20 -4.16 43.21
CA ALA A 72 -9.62 -2.88 43.55
C ALA A 72 -10.02 -1.87 42.48
N SER A 73 -10.93 -0.96 42.84
CA SER A 73 -11.27 0.22 42.07
C SER A 73 -10.02 1.08 41.81
N SER A 74 -9.70 1.36 40.55
CA SER A 74 -8.85 2.49 40.19
C SER A 74 -9.29 3.05 38.83
N PRO A 75 -9.46 4.38 38.69
CA PRO A 75 -10.10 4.98 37.53
C PRO A 75 -9.15 5.05 36.31
N VAL A 76 -9.78 5.03 35.14
CA VAL A 76 -9.20 5.26 33.81
C VAL A 76 -8.34 6.54 33.80
N PRO A 77 -7.09 6.54 33.27
CA PRO A 77 -6.36 7.78 33.09
C PRO A 77 -6.88 8.51 31.85
N SER A 78 -7.68 9.56 32.08
CA SER A 78 -7.87 10.65 31.13
C SER A 78 -6.66 11.58 31.21
N ALA A 79 -5.64 11.38 30.38
CA ALA A 79 -4.63 12.41 30.10
C ALA A 79 -3.74 12.02 28.91
N ILE A 80 -4.09 12.50 27.71
CA ILE A 80 -3.09 12.70 26.64
C ILE A 80 -2.37 14.01 27.00
N THR A 81 -1.29 13.92 27.77
CA THR A 81 -0.40 15.07 27.97
C THR A 81 0.52 15.22 26.77
N SER A 82 0.34 16.31 26.03
CA SER A 82 1.28 16.78 25.00
C SER A 82 2.67 16.98 25.61
N ARG A 83 3.64 16.15 25.24
CA ARG A 83 5.06 16.47 25.40
C ARG A 83 5.72 16.42 24.03
N ARG A 84 6.07 17.61 23.53
CA ARG A 84 6.93 17.82 22.38
C ARG A 84 8.34 17.37 22.79
N ALA A 85 8.80 16.22 22.30
CA ALA A 85 10.15 15.75 22.52
C ALA A 85 11.08 16.29 21.43
N ALA A 86 12.20 16.88 21.85
CA ALA A 86 13.28 17.36 20.99
C ALA A 86 14.05 16.18 20.35
N GLN A 87 14.53 16.39 19.12
CA GLN A 87 15.38 15.45 18.38
C GLN A 87 16.72 15.23 19.10
N PRO A 88 17.18 13.98 19.31
CA PRO A 88 18.57 13.69 19.59
C PRO A 88 19.37 13.43 18.29
N PRO A 89 20.70 13.65 18.29
CA PRO A 89 21.52 13.60 17.09
C PRO A 89 21.83 12.18 16.62
N LEU A 90 22.02 12.04 15.31
CA LEU A 90 22.35 10.82 14.58
C LEU A 90 23.85 10.50 14.72
N GLY A 91 24.15 9.28 15.16
CA GLY A 91 25.45 8.63 15.03
C GLY A 91 25.25 7.12 14.80
N PRO A 92 26.13 6.44 14.04
CA PRO A 92 25.88 5.06 13.64
C PRO A 92 26.24 4.11 14.78
N GLN A 93 25.27 3.34 15.27
CA GLN A 93 25.53 2.16 16.10
C GLN A 93 24.82 0.96 15.47
N HIS A 94 25.61 -0.04 15.09
CA HIS A 94 25.12 -1.33 14.64
C HIS A 94 24.46 -2.09 15.80
N PRO A 95 23.23 -2.61 15.66
CA PRO A 95 22.67 -3.52 16.65
C PRO A 95 23.08 -4.97 16.33
N ARG A 96 23.53 -5.68 17.38
CA ARG A 96 23.62 -7.15 17.42
C ARG A 96 22.21 -7.74 17.66
N PRO A 97 21.95 -9.00 17.27
CA PRO A 97 20.63 -9.59 17.42
C PRO A 97 20.52 -10.19 18.83
N ASP A 98 19.65 -9.65 19.68
CA ASP A 98 19.24 -10.34 20.90
C ASP A 98 17.73 -10.20 21.14
N SER A 99 17.16 -11.37 21.47
CA SER A 99 15.83 -11.74 21.96
C SER A 99 14.74 -10.67 22.17
N GLN A 100 13.57 -11.01 21.62
CA GLN A 100 12.28 -10.36 21.82
C GLN A 100 11.89 -10.32 23.31
N HIS A 101 12.10 -9.18 23.98
CA HIS A 101 11.31 -8.78 25.15
C HIS A 101 10.74 -7.40 24.86
N ALA A 102 9.42 -7.36 24.67
CA ALA A 102 8.65 -6.12 24.53
C ALA A 102 8.89 -5.21 25.74
N ALA A 103 9.24 -3.95 25.51
CA ALA A 103 9.38 -2.97 26.59
C ALA A 103 8.07 -2.87 27.39
N PRO A 104 8.12 -2.71 28.73
CA PRO A 104 6.91 -2.61 29.55
C PRO A 104 5.98 -1.51 29.01
N GLY A 105 4.75 -1.88 28.67
CA GLY A 105 3.75 -0.96 28.12
C GLY A 105 3.69 -0.87 26.59
N SER A 106 4.46 -1.62 25.79
CA SER A 106 4.26 -1.60 24.34
C SER A 106 2.92 -2.22 23.91
N CYS A 107 2.36 -1.80 22.78
CA CYS A 107 1.24 -2.49 22.15
C CYS A 107 1.63 -3.92 21.77
N VAL A 108 0.65 -4.84 21.81
CA VAL A 108 0.75 -6.21 21.31
C VAL A 108 -0.07 -6.30 20.04
N VAL A 109 0.58 -6.63 18.92
CA VAL A 109 -0.08 -6.78 17.62
C VAL A 109 -0.11 -8.26 17.23
N LEU A 110 -1.32 -8.81 17.08
CA LEU A 110 -1.57 -10.14 16.54
C LEU A 110 -1.85 -9.99 15.05
N GLY A 111 -0.84 -10.24 14.22
CA GLY A 111 -0.94 -10.13 12.77
C GLY A 111 -0.84 -11.47 12.02
N PRO A 112 -1.20 -11.50 10.73
CA PRO A 112 -1.10 -12.69 9.90
C PRO A 112 0.37 -13.10 9.70
N VAL A 113 0.66 -14.40 9.70
CA VAL A 113 2.02 -14.93 9.50
C VAL A 113 2.57 -14.59 8.10
N ASP A 114 1.70 -14.49 7.11
CA ASP A 114 2.04 -14.15 5.71
C ASP A 114 2.15 -12.64 5.45
N CYS A 115 1.85 -11.80 6.45
CA CYS A 115 1.80 -10.34 6.33
C CYS A 115 2.71 -9.62 7.34
N GLN A 116 3.89 -10.18 7.64
CA GLN A 116 4.78 -9.67 8.69
C GLN A 116 5.16 -8.19 8.51
N LYS A 117 5.32 -7.71 7.27
CA LYS A 117 5.65 -6.32 6.99
C LYS A 117 4.52 -5.35 7.36
N ALA A 118 3.26 -5.75 7.17
CA ALA A 118 2.10 -4.98 7.60
C ALA A 118 1.99 -4.94 9.13
N THR A 119 2.28 -6.07 9.80
CA THR A 119 2.38 -6.13 11.28
C THR A 119 3.45 -5.18 11.79
N LEU A 120 4.66 -5.22 11.23
CA LEU A 120 5.76 -4.32 11.58
C LEU A 120 5.39 -2.84 11.34
N ALA A 121 4.71 -2.55 10.24
CA ALA A 121 4.26 -1.20 9.91
C ALA A 121 3.24 -0.67 10.94
N LEU A 122 2.29 -1.53 11.36
CA LEU A 122 1.32 -1.20 12.41
C LEU A 122 2.00 -0.94 13.75
N GLU A 123 2.92 -1.81 14.17
CA GLU A 123 3.70 -1.61 15.40
C GLU A 123 4.50 -0.30 15.35
N LYS A 124 5.11 0.00 14.21
CA LYS A 124 5.91 1.22 14.02
C LYS A 124 5.07 2.49 14.12
N VAL A 125 3.90 2.53 13.48
CA VAL A 125 3.01 3.71 13.56
C VAL A 125 2.43 3.88 14.96
N LEU A 126 2.04 2.79 15.64
CA LEU A 126 1.53 2.86 17.01
C LEU A 126 2.60 3.42 17.95
N ARG A 127 3.84 2.96 17.81
CA ARG A 127 4.98 3.48 18.58
C ARG A 127 5.25 4.95 18.27
N SER A 128 5.26 5.36 17.00
CA SER A 128 5.54 6.74 16.64
C SER A 128 4.46 7.72 17.12
N LEU A 129 3.22 7.24 17.29
CA LEU A 129 2.10 8.01 17.84
C LEU A 129 2.00 7.92 19.38
N GLY A 130 2.93 7.22 20.05
CA GLY A 130 2.96 7.09 21.50
C GLY A 130 1.88 6.18 22.09
N ALA A 131 1.29 5.30 21.28
CA ALA A 131 0.32 4.32 21.76
C ALA A 131 1.01 3.22 22.58
N VAL A 132 0.41 2.88 23.72
CA VAL A 132 0.93 1.93 24.70
C VAL A 132 -0.20 1.08 25.26
N GLY A 133 0.12 -0.16 25.67
CA GLY A 133 -0.82 -1.05 26.38
C GLY A 133 -2.01 -1.56 25.57
N LEU A 134 -2.01 -1.41 24.24
CA LEU A 134 -3.11 -1.88 23.39
C LEU A 134 -2.88 -3.31 22.93
N ARG A 135 -3.91 -4.16 22.98
CA ARG A 135 -3.94 -5.46 22.31
C ARG A 135 -4.73 -5.33 21.01
N ILE A 136 -4.08 -5.59 19.88
CA ILE A 136 -4.62 -5.29 18.56
C ILE A 136 -4.55 -6.53 17.69
N GLU A 137 -5.63 -6.83 16.98
CA GLU A 137 -5.65 -7.81 15.89
C GLU A 137 -5.55 -7.09 14.54
N LEU A 138 -4.64 -7.55 13.70
CA LEU A 138 -4.49 -7.13 12.30
C LEU A 138 -5.00 -8.25 11.39
N ARG A 139 -5.92 -7.91 10.50
CA ARG A 139 -6.39 -8.79 9.42
C ARG A 139 -6.13 -8.13 8.09
N VAL A 140 -5.62 -8.92 7.14
CA VAL A 140 -5.32 -8.47 5.78
C VAL A 140 -6.02 -9.44 4.82
N SER A 141 -6.75 -8.90 3.84
CA SER A 141 -7.42 -9.67 2.79
C SER A 141 -7.21 -8.96 1.46
N SER A 142 -6.62 -9.66 0.49
CA SER A 142 -6.34 -9.10 -0.84
C SER A 142 -6.66 -10.15 -1.92
N PRO A 143 -7.34 -9.76 -3.02
CA PRO A 143 -7.53 -10.64 -4.18
C PRO A 143 -6.27 -10.72 -5.06
N LEU A 144 -5.22 -9.96 -4.75
CA LEU A 144 -4.02 -9.86 -5.56
C LEU A 144 -2.99 -10.93 -5.18
N PRO A 145 -2.38 -11.61 -6.16
CA PRO A 145 -1.26 -12.51 -5.90
C PRO A 145 -0.11 -11.77 -5.22
N ARG A 146 0.42 -12.35 -4.14
CA ARG A 146 1.62 -11.83 -3.46
C ARG A 146 2.86 -12.06 -4.32
N SER A 147 3.84 -11.17 -4.20
CA SER A 147 5.20 -11.32 -4.78
C SER A 147 5.29 -11.41 -6.33
N LYS A 148 4.27 -10.94 -7.06
CA LYS A 148 4.25 -10.95 -8.53
C LYS A 148 4.37 -9.58 -9.20
N GLY A 149 4.59 -8.52 -8.41
CA GLY A 149 4.63 -7.13 -8.90
C GLY A 149 3.27 -6.41 -8.87
N PHE A 150 2.33 -6.89 -8.05
CA PHE A 150 1.02 -6.26 -7.87
C PHE A 150 0.96 -5.18 -6.76
N GLY A 151 2.10 -4.77 -6.21
CA GLY A 151 2.13 -3.79 -5.11
C GLY A 151 1.37 -4.23 -3.84
N SER A 152 1.02 -5.51 -3.70
CA SER A 152 0.15 -5.99 -2.62
C SER A 152 0.76 -5.74 -1.23
N SER A 153 2.08 -5.86 -1.10
CA SER A 153 2.80 -5.56 0.15
C SER A 153 2.72 -4.07 0.51
N THR A 154 2.91 -3.17 -0.48
CA THR A 154 2.72 -1.73 -0.29
C THR A 154 1.30 -1.40 0.16
N ALA A 155 0.28 -2.00 -0.48
CA ALA A 155 -1.11 -1.79 -0.11
C ALA A 155 -1.41 -2.27 1.33
N ASP A 156 -0.87 -3.43 1.73
CA ASP A 156 -1.02 -3.97 3.09
C ASP A 156 -0.35 -3.07 4.14
N ILE A 157 0.88 -2.61 3.87
CA ILE A 157 1.67 -1.73 4.74
C ILE A 157 0.96 -0.38 4.91
N ALA A 158 0.59 0.27 3.81
CA ALA A 158 -0.10 1.55 3.84
C ALA A 158 -1.46 1.44 4.55
N GLY A 159 -2.20 0.35 4.30
CA GLY A 159 -3.46 0.06 4.97
C GLY A 159 -3.30 -0.08 6.49
N ALA A 160 -2.26 -0.81 6.93
CA ALA A 160 -1.96 -1.01 8.34
C ALA A 160 -1.56 0.29 9.04
N ILE A 161 -0.72 1.12 8.40
CA ILE A 161 -0.30 2.42 8.93
C ILE A 161 -1.52 3.34 9.09
N ALA A 162 -2.33 3.46 8.05
CA ALA A 162 -3.51 4.31 8.05
C ALA A 162 -4.54 3.87 9.09
N ALA A 163 -4.80 2.56 9.16
CA ALA A 163 -5.73 1.98 10.12
C ALA A 163 -5.24 2.17 11.55
N GLY A 164 -3.94 2.00 11.82
CA GLY A 164 -3.33 2.22 13.12
C GLY A 164 -3.47 3.66 13.61
N GLY A 165 -3.17 4.65 12.77
CA GLY A 165 -3.36 6.06 13.10
C GLY A 165 -4.82 6.40 13.37
N ALA A 166 -5.74 5.94 12.51
CA ALA A 166 -7.17 6.13 12.70
C ALA A 166 -7.70 5.40 13.95
N LEU A 167 -7.15 4.26 14.33
CA LEU A 167 -7.52 3.50 15.54
C LEU A 167 -7.21 4.29 16.81
N VAL A 168 -6.09 5.01 16.85
CA VAL A 168 -5.70 5.83 18.02
C VAL A 168 -6.23 7.27 17.94
N GLY A 169 -7.02 7.59 16.92
CA GLY A 169 -7.63 8.91 16.74
C GLY A 169 -6.70 9.97 16.17
N GLN A 170 -5.56 9.56 15.59
CA GLN A 170 -4.57 10.42 14.94
C GLN A 170 -4.37 9.95 13.48
N PRO A 171 -5.34 10.20 12.57
CA PRO A 171 -5.17 9.83 11.17
C PRO A 171 -3.99 10.59 10.55
N LEU A 172 -3.22 9.90 9.70
CA LEU A 172 -2.05 10.44 9.02
C LEU A 172 -2.40 10.95 7.63
N GLU A 173 -1.68 11.97 7.18
CA GLU A 173 -1.71 12.42 5.79
C GLU A 173 -1.07 11.38 4.86
N PRO A 174 -1.48 11.28 3.59
CA PRO A 174 -0.96 10.27 2.66
C PRO A 174 0.57 10.25 2.51
N ILE A 175 1.22 11.43 2.58
CA ILE A 175 2.68 11.52 2.50
C ILE A 175 3.38 11.01 3.76
N GLU A 176 2.74 11.12 4.93
CA GLU A 176 3.26 10.56 6.18
C GLU A 176 3.14 9.03 6.17
N ILE A 177 2.03 8.51 5.64
CA ILE A 177 1.84 7.08 5.40
C ILE A 177 2.93 6.55 4.47
N ALA A 178 3.17 7.24 3.34
CA ALA A 178 4.18 6.84 2.36
C ALA A 178 5.60 6.83 2.95
N ARG A 179 5.98 7.85 3.74
CA ARG A 179 7.30 7.90 4.40
C ARG A 179 7.48 6.80 5.43
N LEU A 180 6.44 6.49 6.20
CA LEU A 180 6.47 5.36 7.13
C LEU A 180 6.60 4.04 6.37
N ALA A 181 5.88 3.87 5.26
CA ALA A 181 5.95 2.67 4.44
C ALA A 181 7.35 2.47 3.83
N VAL A 182 7.97 3.52 3.27
CA VAL A 182 9.35 3.47 2.75
C VAL A 182 10.36 3.04 3.83
N SER A 183 10.11 3.42 5.09
CA SER A 183 10.95 3.02 6.21
C SER A 183 10.79 1.54 6.64
N ILE A 184 9.86 0.81 6.02
CA ILE A 184 9.67 -0.64 6.16
C ILE A 184 10.30 -1.35 4.96
N GLU A 185 9.98 -0.89 3.75
CA GLU A 185 10.53 -1.42 2.50
C GLU A 185 10.43 -0.39 1.36
N PRO A 186 11.17 -0.55 0.25
CA PRO A 186 10.87 0.16 -0.99
C PRO A 186 9.38 0.09 -1.33
N THR A 187 8.74 1.24 -1.50
CA THR A 187 7.28 1.34 -1.52
C THR A 187 6.81 2.10 -2.75
N ASP A 188 5.83 1.53 -3.46
CA ASP A 188 5.25 2.14 -4.65
C ASP A 188 4.34 3.35 -4.34
N SER A 189 3.80 4.04 -5.35
CA SER A 189 3.04 5.29 -5.13
C SER A 189 1.53 5.09 -4.92
N SER A 190 1.04 3.86 -4.78
CA SER A 190 -0.39 3.52 -4.79
C SER A 190 -1.21 4.08 -3.63
N MET A 191 -0.57 4.38 -2.50
CA MET A 191 -1.23 5.00 -1.34
C MET A 191 -1.46 6.51 -1.50
N LEU A 192 -0.78 7.16 -2.46
CA LEU A 192 -0.93 8.58 -2.71
C LEU A 192 -2.19 8.86 -3.56
N PRO A 193 -2.95 9.95 -3.30
CA PRO A 193 -4.19 10.22 -4.04
C PRO A 193 -3.98 10.47 -5.53
N GLY A 194 -4.68 9.69 -6.37
CA GLY A 194 -4.54 9.75 -7.83
C GLY A 194 -3.28 9.04 -8.34
N LEU A 195 -2.77 9.44 -9.50
CA LEU A 195 -1.43 9.08 -9.94
C LEU A 195 -0.42 10.05 -9.33
N ALA A 196 0.72 9.54 -8.90
CA ALA A 196 1.78 10.33 -8.30
C ALA A 196 3.16 9.81 -8.70
N ALA A 197 4.09 10.71 -9.00
CA ALA A 197 5.51 10.37 -9.07
C ALA A 197 6.08 10.34 -7.66
N PHE A 198 6.82 9.30 -7.30
CA PHE A 198 7.29 9.10 -5.94
C PHE A 198 8.69 8.48 -5.90
N ASP A 199 9.53 9.01 -5.02
CA ASP A 199 10.78 8.36 -4.62
C ASP A 199 10.45 7.15 -3.72
N HIS A 200 10.33 6.00 -4.37
CA HIS A 200 10.02 4.72 -3.74
C HIS A 200 11.10 4.19 -2.79
N LEU A 201 12.31 4.78 -2.76
CA LEU A 201 13.42 4.29 -1.93
C LEU A 201 13.63 5.12 -0.66
N GLN A 202 13.49 6.44 -0.74
CA GLN A 202 13.73 7.32 0.41
C GLN A 202 12.54 8.21 0.77
N GLY A 203 11.51 8.28 -0.09
CA GLY A 203 10.37 9.18 0.11
C GLY A 203 10.77 10.66 0.14
N SER A 204 11.91 11.00 -0.49
CA SER A 204 12.47 12.36 -0.48
C SER A 204 11.63 13.34 -1.29
N PHE A 205 10.94 12.86 -2.33
CA PHE A 205 10.02 13.66 -3.13
C PHE A 205 8.75 12.89 -3.49
N HIS A 206 7.70 13.66 -3.73
CA HIS A 206 6.50 13.19 -4.42
C HIS A 206 5.94 14.32 -5.29
N GLU A 207 5.19 13.96 -6.32
CA GLU A 207 4.50 14.89 -7.19
C GLU A 207 3.14 14.33 -7.58
N LYS A 208 2.08 15.07 -7.29
CA LYS A 208 0.71 14.71 -7.67
C LYS A 208 0.47 14.97 -9.14
N LEU A 209 0.06 13.95 -9.89
CA LEU A 209 -0.25 14.05 -11.32
C LEU A 209 -1.76 14.24 -11.57
N GLY A 210 -2.62 13.65 -10.73
CA GLY A 210 -4.07 13.77 -10.84
C GLY A 210 -4.79 12.42 -11.00
N GLN A 211 -6.10 12.45 -11.19
CA GLN A 211 -6.87 11.23 -11.44
C GLN A 211 -6.68 10.74 -12.88
N PRO A 212 -6.48 9.43 -13.11
CA PRO A 212 -6.38 8.93 -14.47
C PRO A 212 -7.74 9.02 -15.19
N PRO A 213 -7.76 9.28 -16.51
CA PRO A 213 -8.93 9.02 -17.34
C PRO A 213 -9.23 7.51 -17.39
N PRO A 214 -10.45 7.10 -17.83
CA PRO A 214 -10.79 5.69 -17.99
C PRO A 214 -9.81 4.97 -18.93
N ILE A 215 -9.05 4.03 -18.38
CA ILE A 215 -8.12 3.14 -19.09
C ILE A 215 -8.29 1.74 -18.51
N PHE A 216 -8.26 0.74 -19.38
CA PHE A 216 -8.42 -0.67 -19.04
C PHE A 216 -7.17 -1.44 -19.44
N LEU A 217 -6.73 -2.36 -18.58
CA LEU A 217 -5.52 -3.12 -18.77
C LEU A 217 -5.83 -4.59 -19.02
N ALA A 218 -5.18 -5.17 -20.01
CA ALA A 218 -4.93 -6.60 -20.06
C ALA A 218 -3.61 -6.86 -19.34
N VAL A 219 -3.68 -7.34 -18.10
CA VAL A 219 -2.50 -7.65 -17.28
C VAL A 219 -2.08 -9.08 -17.57
N LEU A 220 -0.88 -9.26 -18.10
CA LEU A 220 -0.29 -10.54 -18.48
C LEU A 220 0.85 -10.87 -17.53
N ASP A 221 0.80 -12.05 -16.89
CA ASP A 221 1.79 -12.54 -15.94
C ASP A 221 2.50 -13.76 -16.53
N PHE A 222 3.81 -13.64 -16.70
CA PHE A 222 4.68 -14.65 -17.29
C PHE A 222 5.49 -15.39 -16.21
N PRO A 223 6.00 -16.60 -16.50
CA PRO A 223 6.83 -17.34 -15.56
C PRO A 223 8.11 -16.60 -15.24
N GLY A 224 8.65 -16.90 -14.06
CA GLY A 224 9.87 -16.33 -13.56
C GLY A 224 9.66 -15.46 -12.32
N VAL A 225 10.76 -15.27 -11.62
CA VAL A 225 10.87 -14.34 -10.50
C VAL A 225 12.09 -13.50 -10.80
N VAL A 226 11.97 -12.19 -10.69
CA VAL A 226 13.17 -11.34 -10.74
C VAL A 226 13.94 -11.63 -9.46
N ASP A 227 15.14 -12.20 -9.59
CA ASP A 227 16.01 -12.35 -8.44
C ASP A 227 16.41 -10.95 -7.98
N THR A 228 15.73 -10.46 -6.95
CA THR A 228 15.97 -9.13 -6.40
C THR A 228 17.36 -9.00 -5.79
N LEU A 229 18.01 -10.11 -5.38
CA LEU A 229 19.37 -10.07 -4.86
C LEU A 229 20.37 -9.90 -5.99
N GLU A 230 20.21 -10.64 -7.10
CA GLU A 230 21.04 -10.48 -8.30
C GLU A 230 20.81 -9.11 -8.95
N PHE A 231 19.56 -8.67 -9.05
CA PHE A 231 19.21 -7.34 -9.54
C PHE A 231 19.85 -6.24 -8.68
N ASN A 232 19.79 -6.35 -7.35
CA ASN A 232 20.41 -5.35 -6.47
C ASN A 232 21.94 -5.45 -6.39
N ALA A 233 22.54 -6.57 -6.83
CA ALA A 233 24.00 -6.74 -6.88
C ALA A 233 24.65 -6.00 -8.06
N VAL A 234 23.87 -5.70 -9.10
CA VAL A 234 24.32 -4.95 -10.27
C VAL A 234 24.09 -3.45 -10.05
N ASP A 235 25.12 -2.64 -10.33
CA ASP A 235 24.97 -1.18 -10.32
C ASP A 235 24.20 -0.72 -11.57
N HIS A 236 22.93 -0.37 -11.36
CA HIS A 236 22.04 0.13 -12.41
C HIS A 236 22.15 1.63 -12.65
N VAL A 237 23.06 2.35 -11.97
CA VAL A 237 23.15 3.82 -12.09
C VAL A 237 23.38 4.24 -13.54
N ALA A 238 24.33 3.63 -14.26
CA ALA A 238 24.60 3.98 -15.65
C ALA A 238 23.43 3.65 -16.58
N ALA A 239 22.78 2.50 -16.40
CA ALA A 239 21.62 2.09 -17.18
C ALA A 239 20.41 3.01 -16.96
N ARG A 240 20.18 3.43 -15.71
CA ARG A 240 19.13 4.40 -15.34
C ARG A 240 19.44 5.78 -15.93
N ALA A 241 20.67 6.26 -15.76
CA ALA A 241 21.13 7.53 -16.31
C ALA A 241 20.95 7.60 -17.84
N ALA A 242 21.25 6.51 -18.55
CA ALA A 242 21.10 6.44 -20.00
C ALA A 242 19.64 6.53 -20.48
N GLY A 243 18.66 6.23 -19.63
CA GLY A 243 17.22 6.35 -19.94
C GLY A 243 16.57 7.65 -19.45
N GLU A 244 17.30 8.51 -18.72
CA GLU A 244 16.72 9.74 -18.14
C GLU A 244 16.03 10.66 -19.17
N PRO A 245 16.57 10.88 -20.39
CA PRO A 245 15.89 11.69 -21.40
C PRO A 245 14.53 11.12 -21.80
N GLU A 246 14.46 9.81 -22.09
CA GLU A 246 13.21 9.12 -22.41
C GLU A 246 12.23 9.16 -21.22
N LEU A 247 12.71 9.01 -19.99
CA LEU A 247 11.86 9.13 -18.80
C LEU A 247 11.36 10.55 -18.56
N ALA A 248 12.16 11.58 -18.84
CA ALA A 248 11.74 12.96 -18.74
C ALA A 248 10.63 13.26 -19.75
N GLU A 249 10.77 12.79 -20.99
CA GLU A 249 9.71 12.88 -22.02
C GLU A 249 8.46 12.10 -21.60
N ALA A 250 8.63 10.84 -21.14
CA ALA A 250 7.53 10.00 -20.70
C ALA A 250 6.74 10.66 -19.55
N LEU A 251 7.43 11.21 -18.55
CA LEU A 251 6.78 11.92 -17.45
C LEU A 251 6.07 13.20 -17.93
N ALA A 252 6.63 13.93 -18.89
CA ALA A 252 5.98 15.10 -19.47
C ALA A 252 4.71 14.71 -20.25
N LEU A 253 4.74 13.64 -21.03
CA LEU A 253 3.59 13.09 -21.74
C LEU A 253 2.52 12.60 -20.75
N LEU A 254 2.91 11.88 -19.69
CA LEU A 254 1.98 11.40 -18.67
C LEU A 254 1.28 12.55 -17.96
N ARG A 255 2.03 13.57 -17.51
CA ARG A 255 1.47 14.79 -16.89
C ARG A 255 0.41 15.45 -17.78
N ARG A 256 0.71 15.62 -19.07
CA ARG A 256 -0.24 16.19 -20.04
C ARG A 256 -1.44 15.28 -20.26
N GLY A 257 -1.19 13.98 -20.41
CA GLY A 257 -2.23 12.96 -20.61
C GLY A 257 -3.24 12.93 -19.47
N VAL A 258 -2.76 12.94 -18.22
CA VAL A 258 -3.61 12.95 -17.03
C VAL A 258 -4.38 14.27 -16.91
N ARG A 259 -3.70 15.42 -17.06
CA ARG A 259 -4.34 16.73 -16.93
C ARG A 259 -5.41 16.97 -18.01
N ASP A 260 -5.13 16.59 -19.25
CA ASP A 260 -5.96 16.91 -20.41
C ASP A 260 -6.92 15.75 -20.78
N GLY A 261 -6.91 14.63 -20.03
CA GLY A 261 -7.73 13.44 -20.30
C GLY A 261 -7.34 12.68 -21.58
N ARG A 262 -6.09 12.84 -22.04
CA ARG A 262 -5.59 12.30 -23.31
C ARG A 262 -4.95 10.92 -23.13
N VAL A 263 -5.76 9.88 -23.30
CA VAL A 263 -5.36 8.47 -23.15
C VAL A 263 -4.24 8.04 -24.10
N ASP A 264 -4.15 8.65 -25.29
CA ASP A 264 -3.08 8.43 -26.27
C ASP A 264 -1.72 8.91 -25.75
N LEU A 265 -1.68 10.05 -25.04
CA LEU A 265 -0.45 10.56 -24.42
C LEU A 265 0.00 9.66 -23.26
N ILE A 266 -0.95 9.12 -22.50
CA ILE A 266 -0.67 8.17 -21.41
C ILE A 266 -0.07 6.88 -22.00
N GLY A 267 -0.69 6.29 -23.01
CA GLY A 267 -0.18 5.07 -23.64
C GLY A 267 1.21 5.24 -24.27
N ARG A 268 1.48 6.40 -24.90
CA ARG A 268 2.83 6.75 -25.37
C ARG A 268 3.83 6.87 -24.23
N ALA A 269 3.46 7.55 -23.14
CA ALA A 269 4.30 7.73 -21.97
C ALA A 269 4.70 6.38 -21.35
N THR A 270 3.73 5.49 -21.13
CA THR A 270 4.01 4.18 -20.51
C THR A 270 4.87 3.31 -21.40
N THR A 271 4.62 3.34 -22.71
CA THR A 271 5.43 2.59 -23.69
C THR A 271 6.87 3.08 -23.72
N LEU A 272 7.07 4.40 -23.74
CA LEU A 272 8.41 4.99 -23.70
C LEU A 272 9.16 4.59 -22.42
N SER A 273 8.48 4.63 -21.27
CA SER A 273 9.08 4.18 -20.01
C SER A 273 9.38 2.68 -20.00
N ALA A 274 8.48 1.83 -20.50
CA ALA A 274 8.69 0.38 -20.53
C ALA A 274 9.89 0.01 -21.41
N VAL A 275 10.01 0.63 -22.58
CA VAL A 275 11.15 0.43 -23.50
C VAL A 275 12.44 0.93 -22.89
N ALA A 276 12.45 2.13 -22.29
CA ALA A 276 13.63 2.67 -21.62
C ALA A 276 14.10 1.75 -20.47
N ASN A 277 13.15 1.16 -19.72
CA ASN A 277 13.45 0.28 -18.61
C ASN A 277 14.05 -1.08 -19.03
N GLN A 278 13.98 -1.49 -20.31
CA GLN A 278 14.68 -2.70 -20.79
C GLN A 278 16.20 -2.64 -20.57
N ARG A 279 16.77 -1.43 -20.48
CA ARG A 279 18.20 -1.23 -20.17
C ARG A 279 18.54 -1.57 -18.71
N VAL A 280 17.56 -1.47 -17.82
CA VAL A 280 17.71 -1.69 -16.37
C VAL A 280 17.28 -3.11 -16.01
N LEU A 281 16.08 -3.49 -16.42
CA LEU A 281 15.54 -4.82 -16.20
C LEU A 281 14.88 -5.31 -17.48
N PHE A 282 15.62 -6.12 -18.23
CA PHE A 282 15.17 -6.72 -19.47
C PHE A 282 14.03 -7.71 -19.20
N LYS A 283 12.91 -7.52 -19.89
CA LYS A 283 11.77 -8.45 -19.93
C LYS A 283 11.68 -9.08 -21.32
N PRO A 284 11.93 -10.40 -21.46
CA PRO A 284 11.94 -11.08 -22.76
C PRO A 284 10.64 -10.94 -23.55
N GLU A 285 9.49 -10.95 -22.86
CA GLU A 285 8.17 -10.98 -23.47
C GLU A 285 7.70 -9.59 -23.94
N LEU A 286 8.38 -8.52 -23.53
CA LEU A 286 7.90 -7.15 -23.77
C LEU A 286 7.70 -6.86 -25.26
N ASP A 287 8.66 -7.21 -26.12
CA ASP A 287 8.56 -6.88 -27.54
C ASP A 287 7.46 -7.68 -28.25
N ALA A 288 7.29 -8.96 -27.91
CA ALA A 288 6.22 -9.78 -28.46
C ALA A 288 4.83 -9.32 -27.98
N VAL A 289 4.71 -8.92 -26.71
CA VAL A 289 3.46 -8.35 -26.16
C VAL A 289 3.14 -6.99 -26.77
N ARG A 290 4.16 -6.15 -27.02
CA ARG A 290 3.99 -4.86 -27.71
C ARG A 290 3.46 -5.05 -29.13
N GLU A 291 3.99 -6.03 -29.85
CA GLU A 291 3.52 -6.34 -31.20
C GLU A 291 2.06 -6.81 -31.21
N LEU A 292 1.70 -7.71 -30.28
CA LEU A 292 0.30 -8.08 -30.05
C LEU A 292 -0.57 -6.85 -29.73
N GLY A 293 -0.08 -5.96 -28.86
CA GLY A 293 -0.77 -4.72 -28.52
C GLY A 293 -1.03 -3.85 -29.75
N ARG A 294 -0.05 -3.71 -30.64
CA ARG A 294 -0.16 -2.96 -31.89
C ARG A 294 -1.21 -3.57 -32.83
N GLU A 295 -1.24 -4.89 -32.97
CA GLU A 295 -2.26 -5.61 -33.75
C GLU A 295 -3.68 -5.35 -33.22
N LEU A 296 -3.82 -5.22 -31.90
CA LEU A 296 -5.10 -5.07 -31.21
C LEU A 296 -5.51 -3.61 -30.95
N GLY A 297 -4.71 -2.64 -31.36
CA GLY A 297 -4.98 -1.21 -31.13
C GLY A 297 -4.81 -0.77 -29.67
N ALA A 298 -3.89 -1.38 -28.93
CA ALA A 298 -3.53 -0.92 -27.59
C ALA A 298 -2.99 0.52 -27.63
N LEU A 299 -3.37 1.32 -26.62
CA LEU A 299 -2.86 2.67 -26.40
C LEU A 299 -1.36 2.66 -26.10
N GLY A 300 -0.90 1.62 -25.40
CA GLY A 300 0.48 1.46 -24.97
C GLY A 300 0.69 0.22 -24.10
N VAL A 301 1.91 0.08 -23.58
CA VAL A 301 2.31 -1.01 -22.69
C VAL A 301 2.91 -0.46 -21.39
N ASN A 302 2.80 -1.19 -20.29
CA ASN A 302 3.52 -0.94 -19.05
C ASN A 302 4.16 -2.25 -18.53
N VAL A 303 5.08 -2.15 -17.56
CA VAL A 303 5.82 -3.30 -17.03
C VAL A 303 5.96 -3.25 -15.51
N GLY A 304 6.05 -4.43 -14.89
CA GLY A 304 6.35 -4.57 -13.47
C GLY A 304 7.73 -4.04 -13.07
N HIS A 305 7.86 -3.45 -11.88
CA HIS A 305 9.15 -3.01 -11.32
C HIS A 305 10.10 -4.18 -11.10
N SER A 306 9.69 -5.16 -10.30
CA SER A 306 10.48 -6.35 -9.89
C SER A 306 9.76 -7.66 -10.20
N GLY A 307 8.84 -7.66 -11.17
CA GLY A 307 8.04 -8.82 -11.55
C GLY A 307 7.98 -9.00 -13.07
N THR A 308 7.32 -10.07 -13.49
CA THR A 308 7.17 -10.50 -14.89
C THR A 308 5.91 -9.94 -15.56
N ILE A 309 5.16 -9.10 -14.85
CA ILE A 309 3.94 -8.49 -15.37
C ILE A 309 4.25 -7.55 -16.55
N VAL A 310 3.47 -7.71 -17.61
CA VAL A 310 3.36 -6.76 -18.73
C VAL A 310 1.88 -6.43 -18.92
N GLY A 311 1.53 -5.14 -18.94
CA GLY A 311 0.15 -4.70 -19.14
C GLY A 311 -0.03 -4.00 -20.48
N LEU A 312 -1.09 -4.35 -21.20
CA LEU A 312 -1.53 -3.62 -22.40
C LEU A 312 -2.69 -2.69 -22.03
N LEU A 313 -2.59 -1.42 -22.41
CA LEU A 313 -3.56 -0.38 -22.08
C LEU A 313 -4.57 -0.18 -23.22
N PHE A 314 -5.84 -0.04 -22.89
CA PHE A 314 -6.95 0.18 -23.81
C PHE A 314 -7.90 1.26 -23.27
N ASP A 315 -8.66 1.89 -24.17
CA ASP A 315 -9.71 2.85 -23.84
C ASP A 315 -11.09 2.18 -23.59
N HIS A 316 -11.19 0.86 -23.80
CA HIS A 316 -12.42 0.09 -23.63
C HIS A 316 -12.18 -1.26 -22.92
N PRO A 317 -13.03 -1.69 -21.96
CA PRO A 317 -12.85 -2.94 -21.22
C PRO A 317 -12.92 -4.19 -22.11
N ASP A 318 -13.78 -4.18 -23.12
CA ASP A 318 -13.88 -5.32 -24.06
C ASP A 318 -12.59 -5.52 -24.87
N ALA A 319 -11.86 -4.44 -25.17
CA ALA A 319 -10.59 -4.55 -25.88
C ALA A 319 -9.53 -5.24 -24.99
N ALA A 320 -9.46 -4.88 -23.70
CA ALA A 320 -8.62 -5.59 -22.74
C ALA A 320 -9.00 -7.07 -22.60
N THR A 321 -10.30 -7.38 -22.56
CA THR A 321 -10.79 -8.78 -22.50
C THR A 321 -10.40 -9.57 -23.76
N ARG A 322 -10.57 -8.99 -24.96
CA ARG A 322 -10.13 -9.62 -26.22
C ARG A 322 -8.61 -9.83 -26.25
N ALA A 323 -7.84 -8.88 -25.75
CA ALA A 323 -6.39 -8.99 -25.67
C ALA A 323 -5.95 -10.15 -24.78
N ILE A 324 -6.64 -10.41 -23.67
CA ILE A 324 -6.37 -11.58 -22.82
C ILE A 324 -6.61 -12.88 -23.57
N ALA A 325 -7.73 -12.99 -24.30
CA ALA A 325 -8.03 -14.19 -25.08
C ALA A 325 -6.96 -14.44 -26.14
N ARG A 326 -6.55 -13.39 -26.85
CA ARG A 326 -5.49 -13.46 -27.87
C ARG A 326 -4.13 -13.79 -27.28
N ALA A 327 -3.77 -13.20 -26.14
CA ALA A 327 -2.53 -13.46 -25.42
C ALA A 327 -2.46 -14.93 -24.96
N ARG A 328 -3.54 -15.48 -24.40
CA ARG A 328 -3.61 -16.90 -24.01
C ARG A 328 -3.40 -17.86 -25.19
N ALA A 329 -3.86 -17.48 -26.38
CA ALA A 329 -3.65 -18.27 -27.59
C ALA A 329 -2.22 -18.13 -28.15
N GLN A 330 -1.59 -16.96 -27.99
CA GLN A 330 -0.29 -16.64 -28.58
C GLN A 330 0.90 -16.99 -27.69
N PHE A 331 0.74 -16.95 -26.37
CA PHE A 331 1.81 -17.16 -25.41
C PHE A 331 1.54 -18.40 -24.56
N PRO A 332 2.05 -19.58 -24.96
CA PRO A 332 1.88 -20.82 -24.19
C PRO A 332 2.44 -20.76 -22.77
N SER A 333 3.42 -19.88 -22.52
CA SER A 333 4.03 -19.69 -21.21
C SER A 333 3.19 -18.83 -20.25
N LEU A 334 2.15 -18.14 -20.72
CA LEU A 334 1.37 -17.21 -19.91
C LEU A 334 0.73 -17.91 -18.69
N GLU A 335 1.19 -17.57 -17.48
CA GLU A 335 0.71 -18.21 -16.24
C GLU A 335 -0.67 -17.70 -15.84
N SER A 336 -0.87 -16.37 -15.93
CA SER A 336 -2.16 -15.77 -15.64
C SER A 336 -2.39 -14.52 -16.47
N ALA A 337 -3.67 -14.22 -16.72
CA ALA A 337 -4.06 -12.97 -17.36
C ALA A 337 -5.42 -12.51 -16.85
N ARG A 338 -5.54 -11.21 -16.59
CA ARG A 338 -6.72 -10.58 -15.98
C ARG A 338 -6.96 -9.19 -16.54
N ALA A 339 -8.24 -8.83 -16.68
CA ALA A 339 -8.64 -7.48 -17.05
C ALA A 339 -8.71 -6.63 -15.78
N GLN A 340 -8.25 -5.38 -15.86
CA GLN A 340 -8.29 -4.43 -14.76
C GLN A 340 -8.65 -3.04 -15.27
N ALA A 341 -9.23 -2.21 -14.41
CA ALA A 341 -9.35 -0.78 -14.67
C ALA A 341 -8.20 -0.03 -13.97
N LEU A 342 -7.60 0.94 -14.65
CA LEU A 342 -6.71 1.92 -14.04
C LEU A 342 -7.54 2.81 -13.11
N VAL A 343 -7.15 2.91 -11.85
CA VAL A 343 -7.81 3.77 -10.86
C VAL A 343 -6.83 4.78 -10.32
N GLY A 344 -7.31 5.80 -9.62
CA GLY A 344 -6.43 6.63 -8.80
C GLY A 344 -5.96 5.87 -7.56
N GLY A 345 -4.72 6.11 -7.15
CA GLY A 345 -4.23 5.71 -5.84
C GLY A 345 -4.98 6.41 -4.70
N GLY A 346 -4.63 6.02 -3.47
CA GLY A 346 -5.17 6.61 -2.26
C GLY A 346 -5.63 5.58 -1.25
N VAL A 347 -5.62 6.00 0.01
CA VAL A 347 -6.13 5.21 1.14
C VAL A 347 -7.61 5.52 1.36
N ARG A 348 -8.46 4.48 1.47
CA ARG A 348 -9.90 4.60 1.70
C ARG A 348 -10.24 4.07 3.08
N LEU A 349 -10.63 4.95 4.00
CA LEU A 349 -11.01 4.59 5.36
C LEU A 349 -12.50 4.26 5.44
N HIS A 350 -12.82 3.07 5.94
CA HIS A 350 -14.17 2.63 6.27
C HIS A 350 -14.29 2.47 7.79
N ARG A 351 -15.07 3.32 8.43
CA ARG A 351 -15.41 3.14 9.85
C ARG A 351 -16.51 2.08 9.93
N GLY A 352 -16.23 0.94 10.56
CA GLY A 352 -17.26 -0.05 10.84
C GLY A 352 -18.39 0.59 11.64
N ARG A 353 -19.63 0.55 11.13
CA ARG A 353 -20.80 0.78 12.00
C ARG A 353 -20.84 -0.39 12.96
N SER A 354 -20.78 -0.10 14.27
CA SER A 354 -21.14 -1.06 15.29
C SER A 354 -22.60 -1.47 15.02
N SER A 355 -22.80 -2.64 14.42
CA SER A 355 -24.10 -3.28 14.35
C SER A 355 -24.38 -3.88 15.72
N LEU A 356 -24.90 -3.04 16.62
CA LEU A 356 -25.64 -3.52 17.77
C LEU A 356 -27.02 -3.93 17.25
N VAL A 357 -27.24 -5.23 17.14
CA VAL A 357 -28.58 -5.83 17.25
C VAL A 357 -28.64 -6.45 18.63
#